data_AF-A0A0S8A1H1-F1
#
_entry.id   AF-A0A0S8A1H1-F1
#
_cell.length_a   1.000
_cell.length_b   1.000
_cell.length_c   1.000
_cell.angle_alpha   90.00
_cell.angle_beta   90.00
_cell.angle_gamma   90.00
#
_symmetry.space_group_name_H-M   'P 1'
#
loop_
_entity.id
_entity.type
_entity.pdbx_description
1 polymer ?
#
loop_
_entity_poly.entity_id
_entity_poly.type
_entity_poly.pdbx_seq_one_letter_code
_entity_poly.pdbx_strand_id
1 'polypeptide(L)' 'SGNPAPSADDRVVTRQLAEAGRILDIPVYDHVVVGGDHYFSFTEAGLL' A
#
# COMPACT_ATOMS: atom_id res chain seq x y z
N SER A 1 12.70 13.17 -0.06
CA SER A 1 13.21 12.73 1.26
C SER A 1 13.78 11.31 1.23
N GLY A 2 13.47 10.46 0.24
CA GLY A 2 14.01 9.09 0.18
C GLY A 2 13.48 8.15 1.25
N ASN A 3 12.55 8.61 2.10
CA ASN A 3 11.93 7.79 3.13
C ASN A 3 10.71 7.07 2.53
N PRO A 4 10.68 5.72 2.47
CA PRO A 4 9.55 4.96 1.95
C PRO A 4 8.42 4.79 2.98
N ALA A 5 8.51 5.35 4.19
CA ALA A 5 7.46 5.24 5.19
C ALA A 5 6.14 5.86 4.67
N PRO A 6 5.01 5.12 4.72
CA PRO A 6 3.75 5.62 4.17
C PRO A 6 3.17 6.72 5.05
N SER A 7 2.55 7.70 4.40
CA SER A 7 1.75 8.74 5.04
C SER A 7 0.41 8.20 5.56
N ALA A 8 -0.35 9.06 6.25
CA ALA A 8 -1.72 8.74 6.64
C ALA A 8 -2.63 8.57 5.41
N ASP A 9 -2.44 9.39 4.37
CA ASP A 9 -3.26 9.36 3.16
C ASP A 9 -3.01 8.08 2.35
N ASP A 10 -1.75 7.63 2.26
CA ASP A 10 -1.40 6.35 1.61
C ASP A 10 -2.17 5.19 2.27
N ARG A 11 -2.29 5.19 3.60
CA ARG A 11 -3.03 4.15 4.35
C ARG A 11 -4.53 4.19 4.08
N VAL A 12 -5.11 5.39 3.94
CA VAL A 12 -6.53 5.55 3.62
C VAL A 12 -6.80 5.05 2.20
N VAL A 13 -6.01 5.49 1.23
CA VAL A 13 -6.15 5.10 -0.18
C VAL A 13 -5.96 3.59 -0.35
N THR A 14 -4.94 3.02 0.27
CA THR A 14 -4.67 1.57 0.21
C THR A 14 -5.87 0.75 0.67
N ARG A 15 -6.50 1.16 1.78
CA ARG A 15 -7.68 0.48 2.32
C ARG A 15 -8.88 0.57 1.37
N GLN A 16 -9.13 1.75 0.80
CA GLN A 16 -10.21 1.94 -0.16
C GLN A 16 -10.01 1.11 -1.43
N LEU A 17 -8.78 1.06 -1.95
CA LEU A 17 -8.45 0.25 -3.13
C LEU A 17 -8.56 -1.25 -2.85
N ALA A 18 -8.09 -1.72 -1.69
CA ALA A 18 -8.21 -3.13 -1.29
C ALA A 18 -9.69 -3.55 -1.17
N GLU A 19 -10.53 -2.71 -0.58
CA GLU A 19 -11.96 -2.96 -0.47
C GLU A 19 -12.66 -2.98 -1.84
N ALA A 20 -12.35 -2.00 -2.70
CA ALA A 20 -12.88 -1.94 -4.06
C ALA A 20 -12.44 -3.15 -4.89
N GLY A 21 -11.17 -3.56 -4.80
CA GLY A 21 -10.63 -4.72 -5.47
C GLY A 21 -11.35 -6.01 -5.08
N ARG A 22 -11.65 -6.18 -3.78
CA ARG A 22 -12.44 -7.32 -3.29
C ARG A 22 -13.86 -7.35 -3.87
N ILE A 23 -14.51 -6.20 -4.04
CA ILE A 23 -15.87 -6.12 -4.61
C ILE A 23 -15.87 -6.49 -6.10
N LEU A 24 -14.81 -6.09 -6.82
CA LEU A 24 -14.69 -6.28 -8.26
C LEU A 24 -14.08 -7.64 -8.65
N ASP A 25 -13.72 -8.49 -7.68
CA ASP A 25 -12.94 -9.71 -7.89
C ASP A 25 -11.57 -9.45 -8.55
N ILE A 26 -10.95 -8.32 -8.21
CA ILE A 26 -9.63 -7.88 -8.66
C ILE A 26 -8.80 -7.53 -7.40
N PRO A 27 -8.16 -8.51 -6.74
CA PRO A 27 -7.46 -8.26 -5.48
C PRO A 27 -6.25 -7.33 -5.68
N VAL A 28 -6.05 -6.42 -4.73
CA VAL A 28 -4.80 -5.68 -4.59
C VAL A 28 -3.81 -6.58 -3.87
N TYR A 29 -2.70 -6.91 -4.52
CA TYR A 29 -1.70 -7.84 -3.95
C TYR A 29 -0.70 -7.15 -3.02
N ASP A 30 -0.35 -5.90 -3.32
CA ASP A 30 0.50 -5.07 -2.49
C ASP A 30 0.36 -3.60 -2.84
N HIS A 31 0.67 -2.73 -1.88
CA HIS A 31 1.01 -1.33 -2.12
C HIS A 31 2.49 -1.16 -1.73
N VAL A 32 3.32 -0.79 -2.70
CA VAL A 32 4.75 -0.57 -2.46
C VAL A 32 5.09 0.91 -2.60
N VAL A 33 5.58 1.52 -1.52
CA VAL A 33 6.14 2.89 -1.54
C VAL A 33 7.65 2.79 -1.73
N VAL A 34 8.17 3.41 -2.79
CA VAL A 34 9.59 3.34 -3.17
C VAL A 34 10.30 4.63 -2.79
N GLY A 35 11.44 4.52 -2.11
CA GLY A 35 12.28 5.65 -1.68
C GLY A 35 13.76 5.34 -1.81
N GLY A 36 14.41 5.88 -2.84
CA GLY A 36 15.82 5.57 -3.13
C GLY A 36 16.00 4.07 -3.41
N ASP A 37 16.95 3.44 -2.71
CA ASP A 37 17.23 2.00 -2.79
C ASP A 37 16.39 1.16 -1.80
N HIS A 38 15.40 1.77 -1.16
CA HIS A 38 14.53 1.13 -0.17
C HIS A 38 13.07 1.17 -0.61
N TYR A 39 12.27 0.26 -0.04
CA TYR A 39 10.83 0.24 -0.23
C TYR A 39 10.12 -0.08 1.08
N PHE A 40 8.82 0.21 1.10
CA PHE A 40 7.89 -0.24 2.11
C PHE A 40 6.77 -1.01 1.43
N SER A 41 6.59 -2.28 1.80
CA SER A 41 5.46 -3.11 1.36
C SER A 41 4.37 -3.10 2.43
N PHE A 42 3.14 -2.79 2.04
CA PHE A 42 2.00 -2.84 2.94
C PHE A 42 1.66 -4.29 3.31
N THR A 43 1.83 -5.23 2.40
CA THR A 43 1.62 -6.66 2.66
C THR A 43 2.64 -7.21 3.66
N GLU A 44 3.93 -6.93 3.47
CA GLU A 44 4.99 -7.35 4.42
C GLU A 44 4.77 -6.74 5.82
N ALA A 45 4.23 -5.52 5.88
CA ALA A 45 3.93 -4.82 7.14
C ALA A 45 2.59 -5.23 7.79
N GLY A 46 1.80 -6.11 7.17
CA GLY A 46 0.49 -6.53 7.66
C GLY A 46 -0.57 -5.41 7.68
N LEU A 47 -0.44 -4.44 6.76
CA LEU A 47 -1.33 -3.29 6.62
C LEU A 47 -2.34 -3.42 5.46
N LEU A 48 -2.18 -4.45 4.63
CA LEU A 48 -3.09 -4.83 3.56
C LEU A 48 -3.80 -6.15 3.89
#